data_AF-A0A925HZS1-F1
#
_entry.id   AF-A0A925HZS1-F1
#
_cell.length_a   1.000
_cell.length_b   1.000
_cell.length_c   1.000
_cell.angle_alpha   90.00
_cell.angle_beta   90.00
_cell.angle_gamma   90.00
#
_symmetry.space_group_name_H-M   'P 1'
#
loop_
_entity.id
_entity.type
_entity.pdbx_description
1 polymer ?
#
loop_
_entity_poly.entity_id
_entity_poly.type
_entity_poly.pdbx_seq_one_letter_code
_entity_poly.pdbx_strand_id
1 'polypeptide(L)'
;MAKKPTRTEPKAPVVLTSKDKKTLSSLRNLAGKVIGTAETGRAPYLDIPSRSLSNVKFNQSRKIIEMGSGTNRRELFNLSQAKAYMQTCLVGSGCKQLIDQGKTTSIRGLFYLLKHTIKGTSEETFQDQAECDPVIEDVEVMLDTL
;
A
#
# COMPACT_ATOMS: atom_id res chain seq x y z
N MET A 1 26.54 7.86 -31.98
CA MET A 1 26.30 9.01 -31.09
C MET A 1 25.78 8.49 -29.75
N ALA A 2 26.58 8.56 -28.69
CA ALA A 2 26.25 8.02 -27.37
C ALA A 2 25.18 8.89 -26.68
N LYS A 3 24.07 8.27 -26.27
CA LYS A 3 22.98 8.92 -25.54
C LYS A 3 23.48 9.26 -24.13
N LYS A 4 23.67 10.55 -23.83
CA LYS A 4 24.06 11.05 -22.51
C LYS A 4 23.08 10.53 -21.42
N PRO A 5 23.56 10.13 -20.24
CA PRO A 5 22.69 9.75 -19.14
C PRO A 5 21.90 10.99 -18.68
N THR A 6 20.57 10.88 -18.69
CA THR A 6 19.65 11.92 -18.22
C THR A 6 19.88 12.16 -16.74
N ARG A 7 20.42 13.33 -16.42
CA ARG A 7 20.67 13.83 -15.07
C ARG A 7 19.31 14.07 -14.40
N THR A 8 19.01 13.32 -13.35
CA THR A 8 17.82 13.53 -12.52
C THR A 8 17.95 14.88 -11.83
N GLU A 9 17.17 15.86 -12.26
CA GLU A 9 17.12 17.17 -11.61
C GLU A 9 16.57 17.04 -10.18
N PRO A 10 17.15 17.76 -9.20
CA PRO A 10 16.64 17.75 -7.83
C PRO A 10 15.27 18.42 -7.82
N LYS A 11 14.20 17.62 -7.64
CA LYS A 11 12.83 18.11 -7.50
C LYS A 11 12.74 19.09 -6.33
N ALA A 12 12.08 20.23 -6.55
CA ALA A 12 11.86 21.27 -5.55
C ALA A 12 11.32 20.68 -4.22
N PRO A 13 11.71 21.25 -3.06
CA PRO A 13 11.28 20.74 -1.77
C PRO A 13 9.75 20.85 -1.65
N VAL A 14 9.09 19.70 -1.61
CA VAL A 14 7.65 19.61 -1.43
C VAL A 14 7.30 20.04 -0.01
N VAL A 15 6.37 20.97 0.12
CA VAL A 15 5.81 21.36 1.42
C VAL A 15 4.82 20.26 1.87
N LEU A 16 5.29 19.38 2.74
CA LEU A 16 4.47 18.29 3.30
C LEU A 16 3.57 18.80 4.41
N THR A 17 2.28 18.47 4.34
CA THR A 17 1.32 18.77 5.42
C THR A 17 1.58 17.90 6.65
N SER A 18 0.99 18.26 7.80
CA SER A 18 1.08 17.43 9.01
C SER A 18 0.49 16.03 8.81
N LYS A 19 -0.56 15.91 7.98
CA LYS A 19 -1.16 14.63 7.60
C LYS A 19 -0.19 13.79 6.76
N ASP A 20 0.44 14.39 5.76
CA ASP A 20 1.41 13.69 4.91
C ASP A 20 2.58 13.12 5.72
N LYS A 21 3.08 13.89 6.70
CA LYS A 21 4.14 13.42 7.61
C LYS A 21 3.69 12.21 8.44
N LYS A 22 2.46 12.22 8.95
CA LYS A 22 1.87 11.09 9.69
C LYS A 22 1.78 9.85 8.78
N THR A 23 1.19 9.99 7.60
CA THR A 23 1.04 8.90 6.62
C THR A 23 2.39 8.32 6.21
N LEU A 24 3.38 9.17 5.93
CA LEU A 24 4.73 8.76 5.57
C LEU A 24 5.40 8.00 6.72
N SER A 25 5.19 8.43 7.97
CA SER A 25 5.64 7.68 9.14
C SER A 25 4.97 6.30 9.24
N SER A 26 3.65 6.21 9.03
CA SER A 26 2.93 4.92 9.03
C SER A 26 3.45 3.98 7.94
N LEU A 27 3.69 4.49 6.73
CA LEU A 27 4.27 3.73 5.62
C LEU A 27 5.67 3.22 5.94
N ARG A 28 6.52 4.05 6.54
CA ARG A 28 7.87 3.64 6.98
C ARG A 28 7.82 2.60 8.09
N ASN A 29 6.89 2.73 9.03
CA ASN A 29 6.71 1.75 10.10
C ASN A 29 6.26 0.39 9.55
N LEU A 30 5.33 0.38 8.57
CA LEU A 30 4.92 -0.85 7.89
C LEU A 30 6.10 -1.49 7.15
N ALA A 31 6.88 -0.70 6.39
CA ALA A 31 8.08 -1.19 5.73
C ALA A 31 9.12 -1.74 6.73
N GLY A 32 9.32 -1.05 7.86
CA GLY A 32 10.21 -1.50 8.92
C GLY A 32 9.80 -2.84 9.54
N LYS A 33 8.50 -3.09 9.72
CA LYS A 33 7.99 -4.40 10.16
C LYS A 33 8.27 -5.51 9.15
N VAL A 34 8.09 -5.22 7.86
CA VAL A 34 8.39 -6.18 6.78
C VAL A 34 9.89 -6.48 6.72
N ILE A 35 10.75 -5.46 6.85
CA ILE A 35 12.21 -5.64 6.87
C ILE A 35 12.63 -6.46 8.10
N GLY A 36 12.14 -6.09 9.29
CA GLY A 36 12.48 -6.81 10.53
C GLY A 36 12.05 -8.27 10.51
N THR A 37 10.88 -8.59 9.96
CA THR A 37 10.46 -9.99 9.79
C THR A 37 11.35 -10.75 8.81
N ALA A 38 11.73 -10.12 7.69
CA ALA A 38 12.65 -10.70 6.71
C ALA A 38 14.06 -10.95 7.30
N GLU A 39 14.61 -10.00 8.08
CA GLU A 39 15.93 -10.13 8.72
C GLU A 39 15.98 -11.27 9.75
N THR A 40 14.86 -11.52 10.44
CA THR A 40 14.76 -12.64 11.40
C THR A 40 14.61 -14.01 10.73
N GLY A 41 14.63 -14.09 9.39
CA GLY A 41 14.47 -15.32 8.63
C GLY A 41 13.05 -15.92 8.72
N ARG A 42 12.07 -15.15 9.21
CA ARG A 42 10.67 -15.57 9.27
C ARG A 42 9.94 -15.15 7.99
N ALA A 43 8.90 -15.90 7.67
CA ALA A 43 7.98 -15.53 6.59
C ALA A 43 7.39 -14.13 6.86
N PRO A 44 7.59 -13.14 5.97
CA PRO A 44 7.01 -11.84 6.16
C PRO A 44 5.50 -11.92 5.92
N TYR A 45 4.75 -11.21 6.76
CA TYR A 45 3.29 -11.20 6.73
C TYR A 45 2.76 -9.78 7.00
N LEU A 46 1.55 -9.53 6.54
CA LEU A 46 0.81 -8.30 6.79
C LEU A 46 -0.53 -8.65 7.43
N ASP A 47 -0.83 -8.05 8.58
CA ASP A 47 -2.13 -8.18 9.23
C ASP A 47 -3.07 -7.10 8.70
N ILE A 48 -4.14 -7.52 8.02
CA ILE A 48 -5.09 -6.64 7.34
C ILE A 48 -6.43 -6.71 8.06
N PRO A 49 -7.01 -5.58 8.51
CA PRO A 49 -8.31 -5.60 9.16
C PRO A 49 -9.38 -6.28 8.29
N SER A 50 -10.09 -7.26 8.87
CA SER A 50 -11.10 -8.02 8.13
C SER A 50 -12.34 -7.16 7.90
N ARG A 51 -12.77 -7.01 6.65
CA ARG A 51 -13.99 -6.25 6.26
C ARG A 51 -15.24 -7.12 6.19
N SER A 52 -15.28 -8.21 6.97
CA SER A 52 -16.45 -9.08 7.07
C SER A 52 -17.51 -8.48 8.00
N LEU A 53 -18.79 -8.75 7.73
CA LEU A 53 -19.91 -8.34 8.60
C LEU A 53 -19.75 -8.85 10.05
N SER A 54 -19.06 -9.98 10.23
CA SER A 54 -18.72 -10.54 11.53
C SER A 54 -17.70 -9.70 12.33
N ASN A 55 -16.94 -8.82 11.66
CA ASN A 55 -15.90 -7.98 12.27
C ASN A 55 -16.32 -6.51 12.32
N VAL A 56 -17.61 -6.24 12.43
CA VAL A 56 -18.18 -4.90 12.43
C VAL A 56 -19.10 -4.76 13.64
N LYS A 57 -18.98 -3.65 14.38
CA LYS A 57 -19.80 -3.38 15.56
C LYS A 57 -20.45 -2.01 15.47
N PHE A 58 -21.74 -1.94 15.80
CA PHE A 58 -22.43 -0.66 15.89
C PHE A 58 -22.12 0.02 17.24
N ASN A 59 -21.54 1.21 17.18
CA ASN A 59 -21.32 2.06 18.34
C ASN A 59 -22.58 2.89 18.60
N GLN A 60 -23.38 2.48 19.59
CA GLN A 60 -24.65 3.15 19.91
C GLN A 60 -24.46 4.61 20.34
N SER A 61 -23.37 4.93 21.04
CA SER A 61 -23.10 6.29 21.53
C SER A 61 -22.78 7.25 20.39
N ARG A 62 -21.93 6.82 19.46
CA ARG A 62 -21.52 7.63 18.30
C ARG A 62 -22.47 7.51 17.11
N LYS A 63 -23.42 6.56 17.16
CA LYS A 63 -24.32 6.19 16.05
C LYS A 63 -23.59 5.88 14.74
N ILE A 64 -22.38 5.34 14.84
CA ILE A 64 -21.58 4.93 13.68
C ILE A 64 -21.25 3.45 13.77
N ILE A 65 -20.95 2.88 12.62
CA ILE A 65 -20.42 1.53 12.49
C ILE A 65 -18.90 1.61 12.64
N GLU A 66 -18.35 0.84 13.56
CA GLU A 66 -16.91 0.76 13.83
C GLU A 66 -16.39 -0.64 13.46
N MET A 67 -15.17 -0.68 12.95
CA MET A 67 -14.47 -1.92 12.66
C MET A 67 -14.04 -2.60 13.97
N GLY A 68 -14.17 -3.93 14.03
CA GLY A 68 -13.65 -4.74 15.12
C GLY A 68 -12.14 -4.96 15.03
N SER A 69 -11.59 -5.69 16.00
CA SER A 69 -10.16 -6.02 16.08
C SER A 69 -9.72 -7.20 15.22
N GLY A 70 -10.64 -7.83 14.47
CA GLY A 70 -10.34 -8.97 13.63
C GLY A 70 -9.42 -8.58 12.46
N THR A 71 -8.31 -9.29 12.32
CA THR A 71 -7.36 -9.12 11.22
C THR A 71 -7.19 -10.44 10.47
N ASN A 72 -7.07 -10.36 9.15
CA ASN A 72 -6.67 -11.45 8.29
C ASN A 72 -5.19 -11.31 7.95
N ARG A 73 -4.42 -12.38 8.14
CA ARG A 73 -3.00 -12.39 7.84
C ARG A 73 -2.77 -12.74 6.37
N ARG A 74 -2.09 -11.84 5.64
CA ARG A 74 -1.54 -12.11 4.31
C ARG A 74 -0.08 -12.49 4.43
N GLU A 75 0.27 -13.70 4.02
CA GLU A 75 1.63 -14.21 4.06
C GLU A 75 2.25 -14.24 2.67
N LEU A 76 3.52 -13.83 2.55
CA LEU A 76 4.23 -13.83 1.27
C LEU A 76 4.41 -15.26 0.71
N PHE A 77 4.64 -16.25 1.57
CA PHE A 77 4.94 -17.63 1.15
C PHE A 77 3.69 -18.49 0.94
N ASN A 78 2.50 -17.91 0.98
CA ASN A 78 1.27 -18.60 0.62
C ASN A 78 0.94 -18.31 -0.85
N LEU A 79 0.88 -19.35 -1.69
CA LEU A 79 0.67 -19.23 -3.15
C LEU A 79 -0.57 -18.39 -3.50
N SER A 80 -1.67 -18.53 -2.75
CA SER A 80 -2.90 -17.79 -3.01
C SER A 80 -2.86 -16.33 -2.57
N GLN A 81 -1.93 -15.97 -1.69
CA GLN A 81 -1.84 -14.64 -1.08
C GLN A 81 -0.60 -13.85 -1.52
N ALA A 82 0.42 -14.52 -2.08
CA ALA A 82 1.69 -13.91 -2.49
C ALA A 82 1.49 -12.74 -3.44
N LYS A 83 0.57 -12.88 -4.41
CA LYS A 83 0.21 -11.82 -5.37
C LYS A 83 -0.37 -10.60 -4.65
N ALA A 84 -1.36 -10.81 -3.79
CA ALA A 84 -2.01 -9.75 -3.01
C ALA A 84 -1.03 -9.08 -2.03
N TYR A 85 -0.11 -9.84 -1.42
CA TYR A 85 0.94 -9.31 -0.57
C TYR A 85 1.85 -8.34 -1.35
N MET A 86 2.35 -8.78 -2.51
CA MET A 86 3.20 -7.97 -3.38
C MET A 86 2.47 -6.69 -3.84
N GLN A 87 1.22 -6.82 -4.27
CA GLN A 87 0.38 -5.69 -4.66
C GLN A 87 0.17 -4.69 -3.52
N THR A 88 -0.03 -5.16 -2.29
CA THR A 88 -0.19 -4.30 -1.10
C THR A 88 1.09 -3.47 -0.86
N CYS A 89 2.27 -4.12 -0.95
CA CYS A 89 3.56 -3.41 -0.87
C CYS A 89 3.76 -2.40 -2.00
N LEU A 90 3.34 -2.75 -3.23
CA LEU A 90 3.46 -1.90 -4.40
C LEU A 90 2.58 -0.65 -4.28
N VAL A 91 1.33 -0.79 -3.82
CA VAL A 91 0.43 0.33 -3.53
C VAL A 91 1.03 1.26 -2.46
N GLY A 92 1.54 0.71 -1.36
CA GLY A 92 2.21 1.50 -0.33
C GLY A 92 3.43 2.29 -0.86
N SER A 93 4.22 1.68 -1.75
CA SER A 93 5.33 2.35 -2.44
C SER A 93 4.84 3.48 -3.36
N GLY A 94 3.77 3.25 -4.11
CA GLY A 94 3.12 4.27 -4.95
C GLY A 94 2.64 5.47 -4.12
N CYS A 95 1.96 5.22 -3.00
CA CYS A 95 1.53 6.26 -2.07
C CYS A 95 2.71 7.08 -1.54
N LYS A 96 3.80 6.43 -1.14
CA LYS A 96 5.03 7.12 -0.72
C LYS A 96 5.60 8.01 -1.84
N GLN A 97 5.65 7.51 -3.08
CA GLN A 97 6.14 8.29 -4.22
C GLN A 97 5.29 9.52 -4.51
N LEU A 98 3.97 9.44 -4.33
CA LEU A 98 3.05 10.56 -4.51
C LEU A 98 3.25 11.62 -3.43
N ILE A 99 3.38 11.20 -2.17
CA ILE A 99 3.66 12.09 -1.03
C ILE A 99 4.99 12.82 -1.24
N ASP A 100 6.06 12.11 -1.58
CA ASP A 100 7.38 12.71 -1.85
C ASP A 100 7.37 13.71 -3.01
N GLN A 101 6.43 13.55 -3.96
CA GLN A 101 6.24 14.45 -5.09
C GLN A 101 5.25 15.58 -4.82
N GLY A 102 4.55 15.56 -3.66
CA GLY A 102 3.50 16.53 -3.35
C GLY A 102 2.32 16.45 -4.31
N LYS A 103 2.08 15.29 -4.91
CA LYS A 103 1.04 15.08 -5.91
C LYS A 103 -0.05 14.19 -5.35
N THR A 104 -1.29 14.52 -5.67
CA THR A 104 -2.45 13.67 -5.45
C THR A 104 -2.89 13.05 -6.77
N THR A 105 -3.41 11.83 -6.73
CA THR A 105 -3.96 11.13 -7.90
C THR A 105 -5.33 10.57 -7.58
N SER A 106 -6.14 10.28 -8.61
CA SER A 106 -7.34 9.45 -8.46
C SER A 106 -6.95 7.98 -8.29
N ILE A 107 -7.86 7.17 -7.76
CA ILE A 107 -7.71 5.71 -7.62
C ILE A 107 -7.37 5.07 -8.98
N ARG A 108 -8.04 5.49 -10.05
CA ARG A 108 -7.71 5.05 -11.43
C ARG A 108 -6.33 5.49 -11.88
N GLY A 109 -5.91 6.71 -11.56
CA GLY A 109 -4.57 7.19 -11.87
C GLY A 109 -3.50 6.38 -11.12
N LEU A 110 -3.78 5.99 -9.87
CA LEU A 110 -2.92 5.08 -9.12
C LEU A 110 -2.86 3.69 -9.77
N PHE A 111 -3.99 3.13 -10.18
CA PHE A 111 -4.03 1.86 -10.94
C PHE A 111 -3.12 1.91 -12.17
N TYR A 112 -3.23 2.94 -13.02
CA TYR A 112 -2.36 3.07 -14.20
C TYR A 112 -0.89 3.31 -13.86
N LEU A 113 -0.60 4.01 -12.76
CA LEU A 113 0.77 4.23 -12.31
C LEU A 113 1.42 2.92 -11.83
N LEU A 114 0.64 2.05 -11.20
CA LEU A 114 1.12 0.77 -10.66
C LEU A 114 1.04 -0.37 -11.66
N LYS A 115 0.22 -0.28 -12.71
CA LYS A 115 0.13 -1.27 -13.78
C LYS A 115 1.41 -1.25 -14.61
N HIS A 116 2.24 -2.27 -14.40
CA HIS A 116 3.43 -2.49 -15.20
C HIS A 116 3.71 -3.99 -15.34
N THR A 117 4.33 -4.35 -16.45
CA THR A 117 4.80 -5.72 -16.67
C THR A 117 5.95 -6.00 -15.70
N ILE A 118 5.84 -7.10 -14.97
CA ILE A 118 6.91 -7.55 -14.07
C ILE A 118 8.11 -7.95 -14.92
N LYS A 119 9.28 -7.38 -14.61
CA LYS A 119 10.50 -7.61 -15.40
C LYS A 119 10.87 -9.10 -15.39
N GLY A 120 10.88 -9.71 -16.57
CA GLY A 120 11.22 -11.13 -16.73
C GLY A 120 10.01 -12.07 -16.80
N THR A 121 8.80 -11.54 -16.71
CA THR A 121 7.56 -12.29 -16.98
C THR A 121 6.71 -11.54 -18.01
N SER A 122 5.66 -12.19 -18.50
CA SER A 122 4.61 -11.56 -19.32
C SER A 122 3.39 -11.18 -18.48
N GLU A 123 3.56 -11.09 -17.16
CA GLU A 123 2.46 -10.81 -16.23
C GLU A 123 2.49 -9.35 -15.79
N GLU A 124 1.30 -8.74 -15.79
CA GLU A 124 1.09 -7.40 -15.22
C GLU A 124 0.93 -7.48 -13.70
N THR A 125 1.40 -6.45 -13.00
CA THR A 125 1.20 -6.31 -11.54
C THR A 125 -0.26 -6.27 -11.13
N PHE A 126 -1.09 -5.60 -11.94
CA PHE A 126 -2.55 -5.57 -11.82
C PHE A 126 -3.17 -5.84 -13.18
N GLN A 127 -4.10 -6.80 -13.23
CA GLN A 127 -4.83 -7.10 -14.46
C GLN A 127 -5.95 -6.08 -14.65
N ASP A 128 -6.82 -5.98 -13.64
CA ASP A 128 -8.04 -5.17 -13.67
C ASP A 128 -8.16 -4.22 -12.47
N GLN A 129 -8.98 -3.19 -12.63
CA GLN A 129 -9.24 -2.23 -11.55
C GLN A 129 -9.94 -2.90 -10.35
N ALA A 130 -10.81 -3.88 -10.60
CA ALA A 130 -11.49 -4.64 -9.54
C ALA A 130 -10.52 -5.43 -8.64
N GLU A 131 -9.30 -5.68 -9.10
CA GLU A 131 -8.23 -6.29 -8.31
C GLU A 131 -7.47 -5.24 -7.46
N CYS A 132 -7.35 -4.01 -7.98
CA CYS A 132 -6.60 -2.93 -7.35
C CYS A 132 -7.40 -2.23 -6.23
N ASP A 133 -8.69 -1.96 -6.48
CA ASP A 133 -9.54 -1.20 -5.56
C ASP A 133 -9.56 -1.79 -4.13
N PRO A 134 -9.78 -3.12 -3.93
CA PRO A 134 -9.76 -3.71 -2.59
C PRO A 134 -8.40 -3.60 -1.90
N VAL A 135 -7.30 -3.68 -2.64
CA VAL A 135 -5.94 -3.58 -2.09
C VAL A 135 -5.65 -2.15 -1.62
N ILE A 136 -6.13 -1.15 -2.35
CA ILE A 136 -5.98 0.26 -1.96
C ILE A 136 -6.74 0.54 -0.66
N GLU A 137 -7.99 0.08 -0.57
CA GLU A 137 -8.82 0.21 0.63
C GLU A 137 -8.17 -0.51 1.83
N ASP A 138 -7.62 -1.70 1.61
CA ASP A 138 -6.91 -2.42 2.67
C ASP A 138 -5.69 -1.62 3.18
N VAL A 139 -4.92 -1.00 2.28
CA VAL A 139 -3.78 -0.14 2.65
C VAL A 139 -4.25 1.09 3.44
N GLU A 140 -5.35 1.72 3.05
CA GLU A 140 -5.93 2.86 3.77
C GLU A 140 -6.29 2.48 5.21
N VAL A 141 -7.00 1.37 5.40
CA VAL A 141 -7.41 0.91 6.73
C VAL A 141 -6.21 0.42 7.54
N MET A 142 -5.23 -0.24 6.92
CA MET A 142 -4.00 -0.67 7.59
C MET A 142 -3.15 0.49 8.10
N LEU A 143 -3.13 1.62 7.39
CA LEU A 143 -2.31 2.77 7.74
C LEU A 143 -3.02 3.75 8.69
N ASP A 144 -4.32 3.58 8.93
CA ASP A 144 -5.17 4.45 9.76
C ASP A 144 -5.01 5.95 9.38
N THR A 145 -5.16 6.20 8.08
CA THR A 145 -4.84 7.50 7.45
C THR A 145 -6.04 8.44 7.24
N LEU A 146 -7.23 8.06 7.71
CA LEU A 146 -8.47 8.85 7.63
C LEU A 146 -8.61 9.85 8.79
#